data_AF-A0A6G8AJ87-F1
#
_entry.id   AF-A0A6G8AJ87-F1
#
_cell.length_a   1.000
_cell.length_b   1.000
_cell.length_c   1.000
_cell.angle_alpha   90.00
_cell.angle_beta   90.00
_cell.angle_gamma   90.00
#
_symmetry.space_group_name_H-M   'P 1'
#
loop_
_entity.id
_entity.type
_entity.pdbx_description
1 polymer ?
#
loop_
_entity_poly.entity_id
_entity_poly.type
_entity_poly.pdbx_seq_one_letter_code
_entity_poly.pdbx_strand_id
1 'polypeptide(L)'
;MHTTASDLPPQGISLPTLVALSGRSLRTWQRRVEEGAVPSLRDASGRTLVPLAALAALPDLQGGNWSAADLQLLLHADGGAPQALAELGARFALQALEAHRSSGGGGGQDHTRCAQFFLGKAADLGEADAMHWLGLLAAAGAHEGGSPDPALALMWLAKASTQGHAIAQAQVQALLAGLPKG
;
A
#
# COMPACT_ATOMS: atom_id res chain seq x y z
N MET A 1 -37.21 7.63 6.62
CA MET A 1 -36.25 6.56 6.98
C MET A 1 -35.17 7.20 7.84
N HIS A 2 -35.22 7.00 9.15
CA HIS A 2 -34.18 7.51 10.06
C HIS A 2 -33.17 6.38 10.24
N THR A 3 -32.07 6.43 9.48
CA THR A 3 -30.89 5.63 9.78
C THR A 3 -30.32 6.17 11.08
N THR A 4 -30.57 5.48 12.19
CA THR A 4 -29.88 5.75 13.46
C THR A 4 -28.38 5.50 13.25
N ALA A 5 -27.51 6.34 13.82
CA ALA A 5 -26.05 6.25 13.70
C ALA A 5 -25.44 4.88 14.12
N SER A 6 -26.25 3.97 14.68
CA SER A 6 -25.90 2.61 15.08
C SER A 6 -25.79 1.59 13.93
N ASP A 7 -26.25 1.93 12.70
CA ASP A 7 -26.22 1.01 11.54
C ASP A 7 -25.03 1.24 10.59
N LEU A 8 -24.20 2.25 10.84
CA LEU A 8 -23.02 2.49 10.03
C LEU A 8 -21.93 1.46 10.38
N PRO A 9 -21.30 0.82 9.37
CA PRO A 9 -20.20 -0.09 9.64
C PRO A 9 -19.11 0.65 10.40
N PRO A 10 -18.45 -0.03 11.36
CA PRO A 10 -17.47 0.63 12.20
C PRO A 10 -16.34 1.23 11.37
N GLN A 11 -16.10 2.52 11.57
CA GLN A 11 -15.11 3.27 10.81
C GLN A 11 -13.72 3.17 11.46
N GLY A 12 -12.97 2.14 11.06
CA GLY A 12 -11.60 1.91 11.52
C GLY A 12 -10.80 1.07 10.54
N ILE A 13 -9.49 0.97 10.79
CA ILE A 13 -8.57 0.16 9.99
C ILE A 13 -8.04 -1.02 10.80
N SER A 14 -7.77 -2.13 10.13
CA SER A 14 -7.23 -3.32 10.76
C SER A 14 -5.79 -3.13 11.26
N LEU A 15 -5.40 -3.93 12.26
CA LEU A 15 -4.03 -3.90 12.77
C LEU A 15 -2.96 -4.17 11.70
N PRO A 16 -3.14 -5.10 10.73
CA PRO A 16 -2.19 -5.25 9.61
C PRO A 16 -2.01 -3.97 8.79
N THR A 17 -3.07 -3.21 8.54
CA THR A 17 -2.97 -1.92 7.84
C THR A 17 -2.22 -0.90 8.69
N LEU A 18 -2.45 -0.88 10.00
CA LEU A 18 -1.71 -0.02 10.91
C LEU A 18 -0.22 -0.38 10.99
N VAL A 19 0.12 -1.67 10.94
CA VAL A 19 1.51 -2.17 10.82
C VAL A 19 2.18 -1.63 9.56
N ALA A 20 1.48 -1.69 8.42
CA ALA A 20 2.00 -1.16 7.16
C ALA A 20 2.30 0.34 7.27
N LEU A 21 1.34 1.13 7.77
CA LEU A 21 1.44 2.59 7.85
C LEU A 21 2.47 3.11 8.87
N SER A 22 2.68 2.38 9.96
CA SER A 22 3.55 2.82 11.08
C SER A 22 4.94 2.20 11.07
N GLY A 23 5.10 1.13 10.32
CA GLY A 23 6.28 0.27 10.38
C GLY A 23 6.51 -0.44 11.72
N ARG A 24 5.57 -0.38 12.68
CA ARG A 24 5.64 -1.09 13.96
C ARG A 24 5.11 -2.52 13.82
N SER A 25 5.56 -3.42 14.69
CA SER A 25 5.13 -4.82 14.66
C SER A 25 3.65 -4.99 15.04
N LEU A 26 3.01 -6.07 14.55
CA LEU A 26 1.65 -6.43 14.94
C LEU A 26 1.51 -6.60 16.46
N ARG A 27 2.51 -7.23 17.09
CA ARG A 27 2.55 -7.43 18.55
C ARG A 27 2.55 -6.11 19.32
N THR A 28 3.24 -5.09 18.81
CA THR A 28 3.25 -3.75 19.41
C THR A 28 1.83 -3.17 19.44
N TRP A 29 1.11 -3.25 18.33
CA TRP A 29 -0.25 -2.72 18.23
C TRP A 29 -1.25 -3.54 19.03
N GLN A 30 -1.16 -4.87 19.00
CA GLN A 30 -1.98 -5.76 19.83
C GLN A 30 -1.82 -5.42 21.31
N ARG A 31 -0.58 -5.31 21.80
CA ARG A 31 -0.31 -4.94 23.20
C ARG A 31 -0.92 -3.60 23.58
N ARG A 32 -0.77 -2.57 22.73
CA ARG A 32 -1.34 -1.24 23.00
C ARG A 32 -2.87 -1.24 23.04
N VAL A 33 -3.51 -2.08 22.24
CA VAL A 33 -4.97 -2.27 22.29
C VAL A 33 -5.38 -3.00 23.58
N GLU A 34 -4.65 -4.06 23.96
CA GLU A 34 -4.90 -4.83 25.19
C GLU A 34 -4.71 -3.98 26.46
N GLU A 35 -3.70 -3.12 26.46
CA GLU A 35 -3.40 -2.17 27.55
C GLU A 35 -4.37 -0.98 27.58
N GLY A 36 -5.27 -0.84 26.60
CA GLY A 36 -6.19 0.30 26.48
C GLY A 36 -5.52 1.61 26.04
N ALA A 37 -4.24 1.58 25.67
CA ALA A 37 -3.49 2.74 25.20
C ALA A 37 -3.89 3.19 23.79
N VAL A 38 -4.47 2.29 22.99
CA VAL A 38 -5.04 2.59 21.66
C VAL A 38 -6.49 2.13 21.65
N PRO A 39 -7.46 3.00 21.33
CA PRO A 39 -8.86 2.59 21.25
C PRO A 39 -9.02 1.57 20.14
N SER A 40 -9.93 0.61 20.35
CA SER A 40 -10.24 -0.41 19.36
C SER A 40 -11.73 -0.65 19.26
N LEU A 41 -12.11 -1.19 18.11
CA LEU A 41 -13.46 -1.66 17.82
C LEU A 41 -13.39 -3.04 17.13
N ARG A 42 -14.54 -3.67 16.96
CA ARG A 42 -14.68 -4.93 16.23
C ARG A 42 -15.53 -4.70 14.98
N ASP A 43 -15.12 -5.24 13.84
CA ASP A 43 -16.01 -5.33 12.69
C ASP A 43 -16.92 -6.57 12.76
N ALA A 44 -17.82 -6.70 11.77
CA ALA A 44 -18.74 -7.83 11.68
C ALA A 44 -18.04 -9.19 11.55
N SER A 45 -16.76 -9.21 11.15
CA SER A 45 -15.94 -10.42 11.06
C SER A 45 -15.11 -10.70 12.33
N GLY A 46 -15.23 -9.85 13.36
CA GLY A 46 -14.51 -9.96 14.63
C GLY A 46 -13.09 -9.38 14.59
N ARG A 47 -12.65 -8.79 13.48
CA ARG A 47 -11.31 -8.19 13.37
C ARG A 47 -11.18 -6.99 14.29
N THR A 48 -10.04 -6.87 14.96
CA THR A 48 -9.69 -5.66 15.72
C THR A 48 -9.40 -4.54 14.73
N LEU A 49 -10.14 -3.44 14.83
CA LEU A 49 -9.84 -2.21 14.10
C LEU A 49 -9.48 -1.08 15.06
N VAL A 50 -8.66 -0.15 14.60
CA VAL A 50 -8.41 1.14 15.26
C VAL A 50 -9.29 2.20 14.60
N PRO A 51 -10.10 2.97 15.37
CA PRO A 51 -10.99 3.99 14.81
C PRO A 51 -10.22 5.02 13.98
N LEU A 52 -10.79 5.47 12.85
CA LEU A 52 -10.16 6.48 11.99
C LEU A 52 -9.85 7.78 12.74
N ALA A 53 -10.76 8.20 13.63
CA ALA A 53 -10.59 9.39 14.46
C ALA A 53 -9.39 9.31 15.42
N ALA A 54 -8.91 8.10 15.74
CA ALA A 54 -7.76 7.90 16.62
C ALA A 54 -6.42 8.00 15.88
N LEU A 55 -6.40 7.88 14.55
CA LEU A 55 -5.15 7.80 13.77
C LEU A 55 -4.29 9.06 13.90
N ALA A 56 -4.91 10.24 13.93
CA ALA A 56 -4.20 11.52 14.06
C ALA A 56 -3.46 11.66 15.42
N ALA A 57 -3.87 10.89 16.43
CA ALA A 57 -3.24 10.90 17.75
C ALA A 57 -2.09 9.87 17.88
N LEU A 58 -1.84 9.05 16.85
CA LEU A 58 -0.80 8.02 16.90
C LEU A 58 0.55 8.61 16.44
N PRO A 59 1.56 8.69 17.32
CA PRO A 59 2.84 9.33 16.99
C PRO A 59 3.67 8.52 15.97
N ASP A 60 3.34 7.25 15.78
CA ASP A 60 4.04 6.35 14.86
C ASP A 60 3.52 6.42 13.42
N LEU A 61 2.43 7.16 13.17
CA LEU A 61 1.92 7.37 11.80
C LEU A 61 2.55 8.64 11.23
N GLN A 62 3.47 8.47 10.29
CA GLN A 62 4.01 9.60 9.53
C GLN A 62 2.88 10.26 8.71
N GLY A 63 2.90 11.58 8.61
CA GLY A 63 1.94 12.33 7.79
C GLY A 63 0.60 12.60 8.47
N GLY A 64 0.61 13.08 9.72
CA GLY A 64 -0.56 13.40 10.57
C GLY A 64 -1.57 14.43 10.03
N ASN A 65 -1.70 14.60 8.71
CA ASN A 65 -2.71 15.40 8.05
C ASN A 65 -3.42 14.58 6.96
N TRP A 66 -4.11 13.51 7.36
CA TRP A 66 -4.98 12.72 6.49
C TRP A 66 -6.21 13.55 6.12
N SER A 67 -6.44 13.79 4.84
CA SER A 67 -7.69 14.41 4.41
C SER A 67 -8.87 13.43 4.57
N ALA A 68 -10.09 13.95 4.55
CA ALA A 68 -11.28 13.08 4.55
C ALA A 68 -11.28 12.10 3.37
N ALA A 69 -10.76 12.52 2.21
CA ALA A 69 -10.61 11.67 1.03
C ALA A 69 -9.57 10.56 1.27
N ASP A 70 -8.46 10.86 1.94
CA ASP A 70 -7.43 9.84 2.25
C ASP A 70 -7.94 8.82 3.25
N LEU A 71 -8.67 9.26 4.28
CA LEU A 71 -9.28 8.36 5.26
C LEU A 71 -10.33 7.45 4.60
N GLN A 72 -11.12 7.98 3.65
CA GLN A 72 -12.08 7.20 2.89
C GLN A 72 -11.39 6.17 1.98
N LEU A 73 -10.35 6.59 1.25
CA LEU A 73 -9.53 5.70 0.43
C LEU A 73 -8.89 4.59 1.27
N LEU A 74 -8.35 4.95 2.43
CA LEU A 74 -7.75 4.02 3.38
C LEU A 74 -8.76 3.00 3.92
N LEU A 75 -9.98 3.43 4.25
CA LEU A 75 -11.05 2.54 4.68
C LEU A 75 -11.44 1.55 3.58
N HIS A 76 -11.56 2.01 2.32
CA HIS A 76 -11.82 1.13 1.18
C HIS A 76 -10.68 0.14 0.93
N ALA A 77 -9.43 0.59 1.05
CA ALA A 77 -8.25 -0.25 0.89
C ALA A 77 -8.18 -1.32 2.00
N ASP A 78 -8.42 -0.96 3.27
CA ASP A 78 -8.48 -1.93 4.38
C ASP A 78 -9.61 -2.96 4.21
N GLY A 79 -10.74 -2.53 3.64
CA GLY A 79 -11.85 -3.37 3.22
C GLY A 79 -11.55 -4.30 2.04
N GLY A 80 -10.41 -4.14 1.37
CA GLY A 80 -9.97 -5.00 0.28
C GLY A 80 -10.45 -4.58 -1.11
N ALA A 81 -10.94 -3.36 -1.29
CA ALA A 81 -11.32 -2.87 -2.61
C ALA A 81 -10.09 -2.77 -3.53
N PRO A 82 -10.03 -3.51 -4.66
CA PRO A 82 -8.82 -3.62 -5.48
C PRO A 82 -8.30 -2.27 -5.98
N GLN A 83 -9.20 -1.42 -6.48
CA GLN A 83 -8.83 -0.09 -6.99
C GLN A 83 -8.33 0.83 -5.88
N ALA A 84 -8.92 0.76 -4.68
CA ALA A 84 -8.48 1.55 -3.54
C ALA A 84 -7.11 1.10 -3.03
N LEU A 85 -6.86 -0.22 -2.99
CA LEU A 85 -5.55 -0.78 -2.69
C LEU A 85 -4.50 -0.30 -3.71
N ALA A 86 -4.81 -0.36 -5.01
CA ALA A 86 -3.91 0.07 -6.07
C ALA A 86 -3.62 1.58 -6.00
N GLU A 87 -4.65 2.40 -5.82
CA GLU A 87 -4.51 3.86 -5.73
C GLU A 87 -3.72 4.28 -4.49
N LEU A 88 -4.06 3.76 -3.31
CA LEU A 88 -3.34 4.09 -2.09
C LEU A 88 -1.88 3.63 -2.16
N GLY A 89 -1.66 2.42 -2.67
CA GLY A 89 -0.32 1.88 -2.91
C GLY A 89 0.49 2.72 -3.89
N ALA A 90 -0.13 3.22 -4.97
CA ALA A 90 0.52 4.07 -5.97
C ALA A 90 0.96 5.43 -5.39
N ARG A 91 0.14 6.02 -4.50
CA ARG A 91 0.50 7.27 -3.80
C ARG A 91 1.75 7.08 -2.94
N PHE A 92 1.81 6.01 -2.17
CA PHE A 92 3.01 5.66 -1.40
C PHE A 92 4.20 5.30 -2.31
N ALA A 93 3.96 4.64 -3.44
CA ALA A 93 5.01 4.30 -4.40
C ALA A 93 5.65 5.56 -4.99
N LEU A 94 4.85 6.57 -5.31
CA LEU A 94 5.35 7.85 -5.80
C LEU A 94 6.28 8.51 -4.77
N GLN A 95 5.86 8.57 -3.50
CA GLN A 95 6.67 9.10 -2.42
C GLN A 95 7.95 8.28 -2.18
N ALA A 96 7.86 6.96 -2.29
CA ALA A 96 9.02 6.07 -2.19
C ALA A 96 10.03 6.35 -3.31
N LEU A 97 9.58 6.48 -4.56
CA LEU A 97 10.42 6.78 -5.71
C LEU A 97 11.07 8.17 -5.59
N GLU A 98 10.32 9.17 -5.14
CA GLU A 98 10.82 10.51 -4.89
C GLU A 98 11.90 10.52 -3.80
N ALA A 99 11.65 9.82 -2.69
CA ALA A 99 12.62 9.66 -1.61
C ALA A 99 13.88 8.94 -2.10
N HIS A 100 13.75 7.88 -2.90
CA HIS A 100 14.91 7.18 -3.49
C HIS A 100 15.75 8.09 -4.38
N ARG A 101 15.12 8.95 -5.20
CA ARG A 101 15.81 9.92 -6.06
C ARG A 101 16.54 11.02 -5.28
N SER A 102 15.94 11.51 -4.20
CA SER A 102 16.47 12.65 -3.44
C SER A 102 17.49 12.27 -2.37
N SER A 103 17.38 11.08 -1.78
CA SER A 103 18.15 10.68 -0.59
C SER A 103 19.21 9.59 -0.82
N GLY A 104 19.51 9.25 -2.08
CA GLY A 104 20.50 8.20 -2.39
C GLY A 104 20.11 6.80 -1.89
N GLY A 105 18.80 6.52 -1.79
CA GLY A 105 18.24 5.20 -1.47
C GLY A 105 17.81 4.96 -0.02
N GLY A 106 18.12 5.85 0.94
CA GLY A 106 17.88 5.58 2.37
C GLY A 106 16.58 6.16 2.97
N GLY A 107 16.07 7.28 2.44
CA GLY A 107 15.05 8.11 3.10
C GLY A 107 13.59 7.70 2.87
N GLY A 108 13.32 6.64 2.09
CA GLY A 108 11.98 6.27 1.65
C GLY A 108 11.40 4.98 2.24
N GLN A 109 12.09 4.33 3.19
CA GLN A 109 11.78 2.96 3.60
C GLN A 109 10.33 2.75 4.09
N ASP A 110 9.75 3.73 4.79
CA ASP A 110 8.38 3.63 5.28
C ASP A 110 7.37 3.73 4.12
N HIS A 111 7.57 4.66 3.19
CA HIS A 111 6.76 4.78 1.98
C HIS A 111 6.88 3.52 1.10
N THR A 112 8.09 3.00 0.93
CA THR A 112 8.36 1.75 0.20
C THR A 112 7.56 0.60 0.78
N ARG A 113 7.59 0.43 2.11
CA ARG A 113 6.84 -0.63 2.79
C ARG A 113 5.33 -0.49 2.63
N CYS A 114 4.81 0.72 2.79
CA CYS A 114 3.38 1.01 2.60
C CYS A 114 2.96 0.68 1.16
N ALA A 115 3.74 1.14 0.18
CA ALA A 115 3.49 0.89 -1.23
C ALA A 115 3.45 -0.61 -1.52
N GLN A 116 4.47 -1.35 -1.12
CA GLN A 116 4.55 -2.81 -1.32
C GLN A 116 3.38 -3.55 -0.67
N PHE A 117 2.96 -3.15 0.53
CA PHE A 117 1.85 -3.79 1.22
C PHE A 117 0.52 -3.63 0.46
N PHE A 118 0.16 -2.40 0.07
CA PHE A 118 -1.10 -2.15 -0.62
C PHE A 118 -1.08 -2.64 -2.07
N LEU A 119 0.03 -2.42 -2.79
CA LEU A 119 0.18 -2.86 -4.17
C LEU A 119 0.24 -4.39 -4.27
N GLY A 120 0.90 -5.08 -3.33
CA GLY A 120 0.93 -6.54 -3.28
C GLY A 120 -0.48 -7.12 -3.15
N LYS A 121 -1.26 -6.60 -2.20
CA LYS A 121 -2.68 -6.98 -2.05
C LYS A 121 -3.50 -6.71 -3.32
N ALA A 122 -3.33 -5.56 -3.95
CA ALA A 122 -4.03 -5.24 -5.20
C ALA A 122 -3.61 -6.18 -6.34
N ALA A 123 -2.31 -6.49 -6.46
CA ALA A 123 -1.78 -7.39 -7.48
C ALA A 123 -2.23 -8.85 -7.28
N ASP A 124 -2.45 -9.28 -6.04
CA ASP A 124 -3.05 -10.59 -5.72
C ASP A 124 -4.52 -10.67 -6.16
N LEU A 125 -5.21 -9.52 -6.18
CA LEU A 125 -6.58 -9.37 -6.70
C LEU A 125 -6.63 -9.12 -8.21
N GLY A 126 -5.47 -9.14 -8.90
CA GLY A 126 -5.39 -9.03 -10.35
C GLY A 126 -5.28 -7.61 -10.91
N GLU A 127 -5.12 -6.59 -10.06
CA GLU A 127 -4.99 -5.19 -10.51
C GLU A 127 -3.66 -4.96 -11.26
N ALA A 128 -3.78 -4.68 -12.56
CA ALA A 128 -2.65 -4.55 -13.44
C ALA A 128 -1.85 -3.25 -13.18
N ASP A 129 -2.53 -2.18 -12.77
CA ASP A 129 -1.90 -0.93 -12.33
C ASP A 129 -0.96 -1.18 -11.15
N ALA A 130 -1.39 -2.00 -10.18
CA ALA A 130 -0.58 -2.30 -9.01
C ALA A 130 0.68 -3.11 -9.37
N MET A 131 0.55 -4.06 -10.28
CA MET A 131 1.69 -4.81 -10.81
C MET A 131 2.68 -3.89 -11.53
N HIS A 132 2.20 -2.94 -12.33
CA HIS A 132 3.07 -1.96 -12.98
C HIS A 132 3.84 -1.12 -11.95
N TRP A 133 3.18 -0.63 -10.89
CA TRP A 133 3.85 0.11 -9.82
C TRP A 133 4.89 -0.72 -9.06
N LEU A 134 4.62 -2.00 -8.78
CA LEU A 134 5.61 -2.91 -8.19
C LEU A 134 6.83 -3.07 -9.12
N GLY A 135 6.62 -3.12 -10.43
CA GLY A 135 7.70 -3.15 -11.42
C GLY A 135 8.58 -1.89 -11.37
N LEU A 136 7.97 -0.70 -11.23
CA LEU A 136 8.70 0.56 -11.10
C LEU A 136 9.50 0.65 -9.79
N LEU A 137 8.91 0.20 -8.67
CA LEU A 137 9.60 0.14 -7.38
C LEU A 137 10.81 -0.81 -7.43
N ALA A 138 10.65 -1.98 -8.06
CA ALA A 138 11.74 -2.92 -8.28
C ALA A 138 12.88 -2.31 -9.12
N ALA A 139 12.53 -1.68 -10.26
CA ALA A 139 13.50 -1.06 -11.16
C ALA A 139 14.28 0.10 -10.50
N ALA A 140 13.64 0.83 -9.58
CA ALA A 140 14.28 1.94 -8.88
C ALA A 140 15.09 1.51 -7.65
N GLY A 141 15.01 0.24 -7.23
CA GLY A 141 15.57 -0.20 -5.96
C GLY A 141 14.76 0.25 -4.74
N ALA A 142 13.54 0.74 -4.94
CA ALA A 142 12.60 1.12 -3.89
C ALA A 142 11.82 -0.10 -3.39
N HIS A 143 12.56 -1.10 -2.91
CA HIS A 143 12.06 -2.35 -2.36
C HIS A 143 13.03 -2.91 -1.32
N GLU A 144 12.70 -4.07 -0.74
CA GLU A 144 13.56 -4.73 0.24
C GLU A 144 14.93 -5.07 -0.40
N GLY A 145 16.01 -4.58 0.19
CA GLY A 145 17.37 -4.69 -0.37
C GLY A 145 17.92 -3.38 -0.96
N GLY A 146 17.08 -2.37 -1.21
CA GLY A 146 17.50 -1.00 -1.50
C GLY A 146 18.30 -0.80 -2.79
N SER A 147 18.27 -1.78 -3.69
CA SER A 147 19.07 -1.80 -4.93
C SER A 147 18.17 -2.22 -6.10
N PRO A 148 18.33 -1.67 -7.31
CA PRO A 148 17.54 -2.08 -8.48
C PRO A 148 17.53 -3.59 -8.71
N ASP A 149 16.35 -4.16 -8.96
CA ASP A 149 16.16 -5.56 -9.36
C ASP A 149 15.46 -5.61 -10.72
N PRO A 150 16.22 -5.69 -11.83
CA PRO A 150 15.67 -5.75 -13.18
C PRO A 150 14.83 -7.01 -13.44
N ALA A 151 15.15 -8.13 -12.79
CA ALA A 151 14.45 -9.39 -12.99
C ALA A 151 13.05 -9.32 -12.34
N LEU A 152 12.99 -8.83 -11.11
CA LEU A 152 11.72 -8.58 -10.42
C LEU A 152 10.88 -7.51 -11.13
N ALA A 153 11.52 -6.45 -11.63
CA ALA A 153 10.84 -5.43 -12.42
C ALA A 153 10.19 -6.02 -13.67
N LEU A 154 10.95 -6.79 -14.46
CA LEU A 154 10.44 -7.43 -15.67
C LEU A 154 9.32 -8.43 -15.36
N MET A 155 9.45 -9.22 -14.29
CA MET A 155 8.40 -10.15 -13.85
C MET A 155 7.07 -9.42 -13.62
N TRP A 156 7.10 -8.31 -12.86
CA TRP A 156 5.89 -7.54 -12.59
C TRP A 156 5.32 -6.83 -13.82
N LEU A 157 6.18 -6.25 -14.67
CA LEU A 157 5.76 -5.62 -15.93
C LEU A 157 5.16 -6.64 -16.90
N ALA A 158 5.72 -7.85 -16.98
CA ALA A 158 5.16 -8.94 -17.76
C ALA A 158 3.78 -9.34 -17.23
N LYS A 159 3.61 -9.48 -15.91
CA LYS A 159 2.30 -9.78 -15.30
C LYS A 159 1.27 -8.68 -15.61
N ALA A 160 1.63 -7.41 -15.43
CA ALA A 160 0.77 -6.27 -15.78
C ALA A 160 0.38 -6.28 -17.27
N SER A 161 1.35 -6.55 -18.15
CA SER A 161 1.17 -6.65 -19.60
C SER A 161 0.16 -7.75 -19.98
N THR A 162 0.28 -8.94 -19.37
CA THR A 162 -0.66 -10.06 -19.60
C THR A 162 -2.09 -9.74 -19.14
N GLN A 163 -2.23 -8.83 -18.17
CA GLN A 163 -3.52 -8.36 -17.65
C GLN A 163 -4.07 -7.14 -18.41
N GLY A 164 -3.45 -6.73 -19.52
CA GLY A 164 -3.95 -5.65 -20.37
C GLY A 164 -3.40 -4.25 -20.09
N HIS A 165 -2.42 -4.10 -19.19
CA HIS A 165 -1.89 -2.77 -18.85
C HIS A 165 -1.08 -2.16 -20.00
N ALA A 166 -1.64 -1.16 -20.68
CA ALA A 166 -1.11 -0.60 -21.92
C ALA A 166 0.35 -0.11 -21.81
N ILE A 167 0.69 0.58 -20.70
CA ILE A 167 2.07 1.07 -20.50
C ILE A 167 3.04 -0.09 -20.28
N ALA A 168 2.61 -1.14 -19.59
CA ALA A 168 3.46 -2.29 -19.30
C ALA A 168 3.67 -3.15 -20.56
N GLN A 169 2.64 -3.28 -21.40
CA GLN A 169 2.75 -3.89 -22.72
C GLN A 169 3.80 -3.18 -23.57
N ALA A 170 3.75 -1.84 -23.65
CA ALA A 170 4.73 -1.06 -24.40
C ALA A 170 6.15 -1.22 -23.84
N GLN A 171 6.32 -1.21 -22.51
CA GLN A 171 7.61 -1.41 -21.86
C GLN A 171 8.20 -2.81 -22.14
N VAL A 172 7.40 -3.87 -21.99
CA VAL A 172 7.83 -5.24 -22.27
C VAL A 172 8.16 -5.42 -23.74
N GLN A 173 7.35 -4.87 -24.65
CA GLN A 173 7.60 -4.94 -26.09
C GLN A 173 8.91 -4.24 -26.46
N ALA A 174 9.18 -3.06 -25.90
CA ALA A 174 10.43 -2.34 -26.12
C ALA A 174 11.65 -3.13 -25.62
N LEU A 175 11.55 -3.76 -24.44
CA LEU A 175 12.60 -4.61 -23.88
C LEU A 175 12.89 -5.81 -24.80
N LEU A 176 11.84 -6.48 -25.30
CA LEU A 176 11.99 -7.61 -26.22
C LEU A 176 12.55 -7.21 -27.59
N ALA A 177 12.16 -6.04 -28.11
CA ALA A 177 12.64 -5.54 -29.40
C ALA A 177 14.13 -5.15 -29.38
N GLY A 178 14.67 -4.78 -28.21
CA GLY A 178 16.09 -4.47 -28.01
C GLY A 178 16.99 -5.70 -27.82
N LEU A 179 16.43 -6.90 -27.69
CA LEU A 179 17.23 -8.12 -27.57
C LEU A 179 17.85 -8.50 -28.93
N PRO A 180 19.14 -8.89 -28.96
CA PRO A 180 19.77 -9.35 -30.19
C PRO A 180 19.01 -10.57 -30.72
N LYS A 181 18.60 -10.50 -31.99
CA LYS A 181 18.10 -11.68 -32.70
C LYS A 181 19.31 -12.58 -32.94
N GLY A 182 19.33 -13.74 -32.29
CA GLY A 182 20.36 -14.76 -32.47
C GLY A 182 20.44 -15.30 -33.89
#